data_AF-A0A1G7THW2-F1
#
_entry.id   AF-A0A1G7THW2-F1
#
_cell.length_a   1.000
_cell.length_b   1.000
_cell.length_c   1.000
_cell.angle_alpha   90.00
_cell.angle_beta   90.00
_cell.angle_gamma   90.00
#
_symmetry.space_group_name_H-M   'P 1'
#
loop_
_entity.id
_entity.type
_entity.pdbx_description
1 polymer ?
#
loop_
_entity_poly.entity_id
_entity_poly.type
_entity_poly.pdbx_seq_one_letter_code
_entity_poly.pdbx_strand_id
1 'polypeptide(L)'
;MDDSVFDVRYDDNYTELDFEKYFVISHKLALTEVSYYIFEKSTGKNVFDGYDCFISNIDELTENNDSLLLCVCLPEKDYFDYKLFLCDLSKDIFQELNIDDFFSETSDMPPFIADCFRLQKTDNDSVVITYNNDNQCVKQKIALKYTR
;
A
#
# COMPACT_ATOMS: atom_id res chain seq x y z
N MET A 1 9.98 -43.23 -15.53
CA MET A 1 9.57 -42.51 -14.33
C MET A 1 9.74 -41.06 -14.70
N ASP A 2 8.61 -40.39 -14.96
CA ASP A 2 8.60 -39.02 -15.46
C ASP A 2 8.56 -38.11 -14.22
N ASP A 3 9.67 -37.44 -13.95
CA ASP A 3 9.75 -36.36 -12.97
C ASP A 3 9.05 -35.14 -13.55
N SER A 4 7.72 -35.16 -13.54
CA SER A 4 6.92 -33.96 -13.78
C SER A 4 7.04 -33.08 -12.53
N VAL A 5 8.16 -32.37 -12.42
CA VAL A 5 8.26 -31.15 -11.63
C VAL A 5 7.16 -30.24 -12.16
N PHE A 6 6.19 -29.93 -11.30
CA PHE A 6 5.20 -28.90 -11.60
C PHE A 6 5.95 -27.58 -11.79
N ASP A 7 6.20 -27.22 -13.05
CA ASP A 7 6.58 -25.88 -13.47
C ASP A 7 5.35 -24.99 -13.21
N VAL A 8 5.18 -24.56 -11.96
CA VAL A 8 4.23 -23.49 -11.60
C VAL A 8 4.83 -22.23 -12.20
N ARG A 9 4.51 -21.98 -13.47
CA ARG A 9 4.74 -20.67 -14.08
C ARG A 9 3.84 -19.70 -13.32
N TYR A 10 4.43 -18.98 -12.38
CA TYR A 10 3.81 -17.77 -11.82
C TYR A 10 3.48 -16.88 -13.02
N ASP A 11 2.18 -16.68 -13.22
CA ASP A 11 1.61 -15.84 -14.27
C ASP A 11 2.29 -14.46 -14.21
N ASP A 12 2.65 -13.86 -15.35
CA ASP A 12 3.37 -12.56 -15.46
C ASP A 12 2.60 -11.36 -14.82
N ASN A 13 1.48 -11.65 -14.14
CA ASN A 13 0.53 -10.76 -13.50
C ASN A 13 0.78 -10.57 -12.00
N TYR A 14 1.73 -11.30 -11.40
CA TYR A 14 2.02 -11.24 -9.97
C TYR A 14 3.49 -10.93 -9.72
N THR A 15 3.74 -10.00 -8.79
CA THR A 15 5.07 -9.78 -8.20
C THR A 15 4.99 -9.94 -6.68
N GLU A 16 6.07 -10.46 -6.09
CA GLU A 16 6.20 -10.63 -4.65
C GLU A 16 7.30 -9.70 -4.13
N LEU A 17 7.00 -8.95 -3.07
CA LEU A 17 7.99 -8.22 -2.28
C LEU A 17 8.07 -8.88 -0.90
N ASP A 18 9.28 -9.29 -0.53
CA ASP A 18 9.52 -10.03 0.71
C ASP A 18 10.12 -9.14 1.81
N PHE A 19 9.44 -9.10 2.96
CA PHE A 19 9.88 -8.39 4.17
C PHE A 19 10.08 -9.38 5.33
N GLU A 20 10.70 -8.96 6.43
CA GLU A 20 11.03 -9.88 7.54
C GLU A 20 9.78 -10.62 8.08
N LYS A 21 8.68 -9.90 8.32
CA LYS A 21 7.44 -10.43 8.89
C LYS A 21 6.30 -10.60 7.88
N TYR A 22 6.41 -9.97 6.72
CA TYR A 22 5.32 -9.89 5.74
C TYR A 22 5.82 -10.21 4.35
N PHE A 23 4.93 -10.67 3.47
CA PHE A 23 5.14 -10.60 2.04
C PHE A 23 3.98 -9.82 1.41
N VAL A 24 4.29 -9.06 0.37
CA VAL A 24 3.30 -8.28 -0.40
C VAL A 24 3.19 -8.91 -1.78
N ILE A 25 1.98 -9.30 -2.16
CA ILE A 25 1.68 -9.83 -3.49
C ILE A 25 0.94 -8.75 -4.28
N SER A 26 1.44 -8.43 -5.47
CA SER A 26 0.71 -7.61 -6.43
C SER A 26 -0.12 -8.49 -7.37
N HIS A 27 -1.27 -8.00 -7.80
CA HIS A 27 -2.11 -8.61 -8.82
C HIS A 27 -2.50 -7.56 -9.84
N LYS A 28 -2.01 -7.72 -11.07
CA LYS A 28 -2.30 -6.81 -12.17
C LYS A 28 -3.72 -7.04 -12.69
N LEU A 29 -4.63 -6.10 -12.40
CA LEU A 29 -6.02 -6.13 -12.83
C LEU A 29 -6.20 -5.57 -14.25
N ALA A 30 -5.44 -4.52 -14.59
CA ALA A 30 -5.45 -3.88 -15.90
C ALA A 30 -4.09 -3.26 -16.24
N LEU A 31 -3.98 -2.60 -17.39
CA LEU A 31 -2.73 -1.94 -17.82
C LEU A 31 -2.22 -0.89 -16.81
N THR A 32 -3.13 -0.24 -16.08
CA THR A 32 -2.84 0.83 -15.12
C THR A 32 -3.30 0.50 -13.70
N GLU A 33 -3.79 -0.71 -13.46
CA GLU A 33 -4.46 -1.07 -12.20
C GLU A 33 -3.81 -2.32 -11.61
N VAL A 34 -3.27 -2.17 -10.40
CA VAL A 34 -2.61 -3.23 -9.65
C VAL A 34 -3.16 -3.21 -8.22
N SER A 35 -3.79 -4.32 -7.83
CA SER A 35 -4.19 -4.56 -6.45
C SER A 35 -3.04 -5.21 -5.69
N TYR A 36 -2.96 -4.98 -4.38
CA TYR A 36 -1.92 -5.48 -3.51
C TYR A 36 -2.51 -6.15 -2.28
N TYR A 37 -1.91 -7.25 -1.89
CA TYR A 37 -2.30 -8.05 -0.75
C TYR A 37 -1.09 -8.19 0.19
N ILE A 38 -1.27 -7.82 1.46
CA ILE A 38 -0.22 -7.88 2.47
C ILE A 38 -0.50 -9.05 3.39
N PHE A 39 0.40 -10.03 3.45
CA PHE A 39 0.23 -11.21 4.26
C PHE A 39 1.25 -11.27 5.39
N GLU A 40 0.78 -11.56 6.61
CA GLU A 40 1.66 -11.87 7.72
C GLU A 40 2.21 -13.30 7.57
N LYS A 41 3.53 -13.47 7.53
CA LYS A 41 4.18 -14.78 7.33
C LYS A 41 3.83 -15.79 8.43
N SER A 42 3.68 -15.31 9.67
CA SER A 42 3.48 -16.16 10.83
C SER A 42 2.10 -16.85 10.83
N THR A 43 1.08 -16.17 10.29
CA THR A 43 -0.31 -16.64 10.31
C THR A 43 -0.87 -16.95 8.92
N GLY A 44 -0.24 -16.46 7.85
CA GLY A 44 -0.74 -16.55 6.48
C GLY A 44 -1.99 -15.69 6.23
N LYS A 45 -2.34 -14.79 7.15
CA LYS A 45 -3.53 -13.94 7.02
C LYS A 45 -3.23 -12.68 6.22
N ASN A 46 -4.18 -12.30 5.37
CA ASN A 46 -4.19 -10.97 4.76
C ASN A 46 -4.50 -9.94 5.85
N VAL A 47 -3.65 -8.91 5.94
CA VAL A 47 -3.81 -7.78 6.88
C VAL A 47 -5.10 -7.01 6.60
N PHE A 48 -5.44 -6.85 5.33
CA PHE A 48 -6.61 -6.08 4.88
C PHE A 48 -7.66 -7.00 4.24
N ASP A 49 -8.01 -8.09 4.93
CA ASP A 49 -9.06 -9.01 4.48
C ASP A 49 -10.40 -8.28 4.26
N GLY A 50 -11.05 -8.54 3.12
CA GLY A 50 -12.27 -7.86 2.69
C GLY A 50 -12.07 -6.48 2.04
N TYR A 51 -10.82 -6.10 1.73
CA TYR A 51 -10.49 -4.90 0.97
C TYR A 51 -9.64 -5.22 -0.25
N ASP A 52 -9.89 -4.48 -1.33
CA ASP A 52 -8.94 -4.33 -2.44
C ASP A 52 -8.03 -3.13 -2.15
N CYS A 53 -6.72 -3.37 -2.01
CA CYS A 53 -5.78 -2.33 -1.63
C CYS A 53 -4.87 -1.91 -2.78
N PHE A 54 -4.68 -0.61 -2.94
CA PHE A 54 -3.79 0.03 -3.90
C PHE A 54 -2.65 0.71 -3.14
N ILE A 55 -1.39 0.43 -3.51
CA ILE A 55 -0.21 0.93 -2.80
C ILE A 55 0.47 2.03 -3.60
N SER A 56 0.79 3.16 -2.96
CA SER A 56 1.60 4.20 -3.59
C SER A 56 3.08 3.81 -3.68
N ASN A 57 3.76 4.30 -4.73
CA ASN A 57 5.22 4.39 -4.75
C ASN A 57 5.96 3.03 -4.72
N ILE A 58 5.40 1.99 -5.36
CA ILE A 58 5.96 0.63 -5.39
C ILE A 58 7.36 0.56 -6.01
N ASP A 59 7.65 1.42 -6.98
CA ASP A 59 8.97 1.47 -7.62
C ASP A 59 10.05 1.88 -6.60
N GLU A 60 9.77 2.89 -5.76
CA GLU A 60 10.69 3.34 -4.72
C GLU A 60 10.83 2.32 -3.57
N LEU A 61 9.78 1.52 -3.31
CA LEU A 61 9.81 0.42 -2.34
C LEU A 61 10.78 -0.69 -2.74
N THR A 62 10.76 -1.02 -4.03
CA THR A 62 11.62 -2.08 -4.59
C THR A 62 13.09 -1.66 -4.63
N GLU A 63 13.36 -0.37 -4.86
CA GLU A 63 14.73 0.17 -4.95
C GLU A 63 15.39 0.42 -3.58
N ASN A 64 14.62 0.84 -2.57
CA ASN A 64 15.17 1.23 -1.27
C ASN A 64 14.91 0.21 -0.15
N ASN A 65 14.17 -0.86 -0.45
CA ASN A 65 13.67 -1.82 0.55
C ASN A 65 13.00 -1.10 1.73
N ASP A 66 12.32 0.01 1.45
CA ASP A 66 11.57 0.71 2.47
C ASP A 66 10.39 -0.19 2.86
N SER A 67 10.11 -0.31 4.14
CA SER A 67 8.99 -1.10 4.65
C SER A 67 7.74 -0.24 4.81
N LEU A 68 7.79 1.00 4.30
CA LEU A 68 6.79 2.03 4.51
C LEU A 68 5.86 2.16 3.29
N LEU A 69 4.59 1.84 3.50
CA LEU A 69 3.55 1.81 2.47
C LEU A 69 2.45 2.81 2.80
N LEU A 70 1.84 3.40 1.78
CA LEU A 70 0.55 4.06 1.90
C LEU A 70 -0.44 3.27 1.04
N CYS A 71 -1.45 2.71 1.70
CA CYS A 71 -2.43 1.82 1.09
C CYS A 71 -3.78 2.54 1.06
N VAL A 72 -4.40 2.58 -0.11
CA VAL A 72 -5.82 2.92 -0.25
C VAL A 72 -6.57 1.62 -0.36
N CYS A 73 -7.44 1.32 0.60
CA CYS A 73 -8.18 0.08 0.66
C CYS A 73 -9.67 0.36 0.42
N LEU A 74 -10.23 -0.28 -0.60
CA LEU A 74 -11.64 -0.17 -0.95
C LEU A 74 -12.37 -1.41 -0.44
N PRO A 75 -13.46 -1.26 0.32
CA PRO A 75 -14.29 -2.39 0.71
C PRO A 75 -14.82 -3.11 -0.54
N GLU A 76 -14.74 -4.44 -0.57
CA GLU A 76 -15.24 -5.25 -1.71
C GLU A 76 -16.73 -5.01 -2.04
N LYS A 77 -17.49 -4.44 -1.09
CA LYS A 77 -18.95 -4.29 -1.16
C LYS A 77 -19.44 -2.85 -1.20
N ASP A 78 -18.57 -1.87 -0.97
CA ASP A 78 -18.93 -0.45 -0.93
C ASP A 78 -17.77 0.42 -1.42
N TYR A 79 -17.78 0.72 -2.71
CA TYR A 79 -16.71 1.45 -3.39
C TYR A 79 -16.61 2.94 -2.97
N PHE A 80 -17.52 3.43 -2.12
CA PHE A 80 -17.52 4.82 -1.67
C PHE A 80 -16.94 5.03 -0.26
N ASP A 81 -16.67 3.97 0.50
CA ASP A 81 -16.06 4.03 1.84
C ASP A 81 -14.58 3.60 1.81
N TYR A 82 -13.79 4.30 0.99
CA TYR A 82 -12.37 4.02 0.89
C TYR A 82 -11.62 4.42 2.17
N LYS A 83 -10.60 3.65 2.52
CA LYS A 83 -9.77 3.88 3.70
C LYS A 83 -8.32 4.11 3.31
N LEU A 84 -7.66 5.03 4.01
CA LEU A 84 -6.25 5.32 3.82
C LEU A 84 -5.45 4.76 5.01
N PHE A 85 -4.47 3.90 4.74
CA PHE A 85 -3.61 3.31 5.76
C PHE A 85 -2.15 3.64 5.50
N LEU A 86 -1.47 4.19 6.51
CA LEU A 86 -0.02 4.29 6.57
C LEU A 86 0.53 3.06 7.29
N CYS A 87 1.33 2.27 6.57
CA CYS A 87 1.86 1.00 7.07
C CYS A 87 3.38 1.06 7.18
N ASP A 88 3.95 0.72 8.33
CA ASP A 88 5.39 0.46 8.49
C ASP A 88 5.56 -1.02 8.85
N LEU A 89 5.82 -1.85 7.84
CA LEU A 89 5.94 -3.30 7.97
C LEU A 89 7.14 -3.71 8.84
N SER A 90 8.17 -2.87 8.96
CA SER A 90 9.33 -3.14 9.82
C SER A 90 8.98 -3.00 11.31
N LYS A 91 7.94 -2.21 11.61
CA LYS A 91 7.52 -1.86 12.96
C LYS A 91 6.16 -2.44 13.36
N ASP A 92 5.50 -3.17 12.46
CA ASP A 92 4.15 -3.72 12.69
C ASP A 92 3.14 -2.59 13.01
N ILE A 93 3.18 -1.53 12.21
CA ILE A 93 2.29 -0.37 12.34
C ILE A 93 1.34 -0.35 11.15
N PHE A 94 0.04 -0.31 11.44
CA PHE A 94 -1.03 -0.12 10.46
C PHE A 94 -1.95 0.99 10.96
N GLN A 95 -1.67 2.22 10.54
CA GLN A 95 -2.37 3.41 11.02
C GLN A 95 -3.36 3.91 9.97
N GLU A 96 -4.64 3.89 10.31
CA GLU A 96 -5.67 4.57 9.52
C GLU A 96 -5.49 6.09 9.59
N LEU A 97 -5.55 6.74 8.43
CA LEU A 97 -5.49 8.19 8.25
C LEU A 97 -6.85 8.70 7.80
N ASN A 98 -7.23 9.88 8.28
CA ASN A 98 -8.42 10.55 7.78
C ASN A 98 -8.16 11.07 6.37
N ILE A 99 -8.92 10.58 5.40
CA ILE A 99 -8.70 10.92 3.98
C ILE A 99 -9.10 12.36 3.64
N ASP A 100 -10.04 12.92 4.39
CA ASP A 100 -10.46 14.33 4.25
C ASP A 100 -9.32 15.31 4.63
N ASP A 101 -8.29 14.82 5.33
CA ASP A 101 -7.08 15.60 5.60
C ASP A 101 -6.21 15.78 4.32
N PHE A 102 -6.44 14.96 3.29
CA PHE A 102 -5.65 14.92 2.05
C PHE A 102 -6.42 15.41 0.82
N PHE A 103 -7.73 15.18 0.76
CA PHE A 103 -8.58 15.59 -0.36
C PHE A 103 -9.72 16.47 0.14
N SER A 104 -10.03 17.54 -0.61
CA SER A 104 -11.22 18.34 -0.35
C SER A 104 -12.45 17.57 -0.86
N GLU A 105 -13.57 17.64 -0.12
CA GLU A 105 -14.86 16.96 -0.40
C GLU A 105 -15.45 17.19 -1.82
N THR A 106 -14.79 17.99 -2.65
CA THR A 106 -15.29 18.51 -3.93
C THR A 106 -14.62 17.95 -5.19
N SER A 107 -13.59 17.10 -5.08
CA SER A 107 -13.01 16.45 -6.26
C SER A 107 -13.44 14.99 -6.34
N ASP A 108 -13.89 14.57 -7.52
CA ASP A 108 -14.02 13.16 -7.87
C ASP A 108 -12.75 12.42 -7.42
N MET A 109 -12.93 11.26 -6.76
CA MET A 109 -11.88 10.38 -6.26
C MET A 109 -10.61 10.51 -7.12
N PRO A 110 -9.44 10.92 -6.56
CA PRO A 110 -8.26 11.15 -7.38
C PRO A 110 -7.98 9.85 -8.13
N PRO A 111 -8.00 9.85 -9.46
CA PRO A 111 -8.01 8.61 -10.22
C PRO A 111 -6.72 7.79 -10.07
N PHE A 112 -5.71 8.32 -9.35
CA PHE A 112 -4.38 7.73 -9.21
C PHE A 112 -3.72 8.06 -7.86
N ILE A 113 -4.36 7.74 -6.73
CA ILE A 113 -3.77 7.94 -5.40
C ILE A 113 -2.39 7.26 -5.28
N ALA A 114 -2.10 6.20 -6.05
CA ALA A 114 -0.80 5.53 -5.99
C ALA A 114 0.37 6.37 -6.55
N ASP A 115 0.17 7.15 -7.62
CA ASP A 115 1.24 7.91 -8.28
C ASP A 115 1.44 9.32 -7.72
N CYS A 116 0.45 9.80 -6.95
CA CYS A 116 0.46 11.17 -6.44
C CYS A 116 1.18 11.31 -5.10
N PHE A 117 1.49 10.21 -4.41
CA PHE A 117 2.01 10.23 -3.05
C PHE A 117 3.44 9.74 -2.98
N ARG A 118 4.28 10.50 -2.29
CA ARG A 118 5.65 10.11 -1.94
C ARG A 118 5.81 10.10 -0.44
N LEU A 119 6.44 9.05 0.06
CA LEU A 119 6.67 8.86 1.49
C LEU A 119 8.14 9.10 1.80
N GLN A 120 8.40 9.88 2.84
CA GLN A 120 9.75 10.09 3.35
C GLN A 120 9.75 9.92 4.86
N LYS A 121 10.44 8.90 5.36
CA LYS A 121 10.71 8.76 6.79
C LYS A 121 11.65 9.89 7.23
N THR A 122 11.25 10.69 8.21
CA THR A 122 12.07 11.82 8.67
C THR A 122 12.84 11.53 9.96
N ASP A 123 12.26 10.68 10.81
CA ASP A 123 12.82 10.18 12.05
C ASP A 123 12.16 8.82 12.34
N ASN A 124 12.48 8.18 13.47
CA ASN A 124 11.89 6.88 13.79
C ASN A 124 10.37 6.94 13.97
N ASP A 125 9.80 8.09 14.31
CA ASP A 125 8.44 8.19 14.81
C ASP A 125 7.52 9.01 13.90
N SER A 126 7.99 9.37 12.70
CA SER A 126 7.20 10.16 11.77
C SER A 126 7.59 10.02 10.31
N VAL A 127 6.58 10.25 9.48
CA VAL A 127 6.63 10.19 8.03
C VAL A 127 6.16 11.52 7.48
N VAL A 128 6.85 12.02 6.47
CA VAL A 128 6.35 13.10 5.63
C VAL A 128 5.73 12.49 4.39
N ILE A 129 4.45 12.79 4.19
CA ILE A 129 3.69 12.45 3.00
C ILE A 129 3.70 13.68 2.10
N THR A 130 4.21 13.53 0.88
CA THR A 130 4.21 14.57 -0.15
C THR A 130 3.21 14.20 -1.23
N TYR A 131 2.28 15.10 -1.56
CA TYR A 131 1.27 14.85 -2.58
C TYR A 131 0.88 16.12 -3.34
N ASN A 132 0.27 15.95 -4.51
CA ASN A 132 -0.25 17.08 -5.29
C ASN A 132 -1.74 17.29 -5.01
N ASN A 133 -2.13 18.49 -4.63
CA ASN A 133 -3.52 18.91 -4.43
C ASN A 133 -3.75 20.23 -5.20
N ASP A 134 -4.68 20.25 -6.16
CA ASP A 134 -5.02 21.42 -6.98
C ASP A 134 -3.80 22.18 -7.55
N ASN A 135 -2.85 21.44 -8.15
CA ASN A 135 -1.57 21.94 -8.67
C ASN A 135 -0.61 22.50 -7.62
N GLN A 136 -0.84 22.24 -6.33
CA GLN A 136 0.09 22.55 -5.25
C GLN A 136 0.75 21.28 -4.73
N CYS A 137 2.06 21.33 -4.55
CA CYS A 137 2.80 20.29 -3.85
C CYS A 137 2.66 20.50 -2.34
N VAL A 138 1.91 19.63 -1.68
CA VAL A 138 1.65 19.66 -0.23
C VAL A 138 2.58 18.66 0.46
N LYS A 139 3.10 19.06 1.63
CA LYS A 139 3.89 18.18 2.51
C LYS A 139 3.23 18.13 3.88
N GLN A 140 2.89 16.94 4.32
CA GLN A 140 2.21 16.71 5.59
C GLN A 140 3.03 15.74 6.45
N LYS A 141 3.42 16.19 7.64
CA LYS A 141 4.13 15.35 8.61
C LYS A 141 3.12 14.60 9.49
N ILE A 142 3.18 13.28 9.47
CA ILE A 142 2.35 12.37 10.25
C ILE A 142 3.21 11.67 11.29
N ALA A 143 2.79 11.71 12.55
CA ALA A 143 3.40 10.90 13.60
C ALA A 143 2.88 9.45 13.51
N LEU A 144 3.79 8.48 13.61
CA LEU A 144 3.48 7.06 13.65
C LEU A 144 2.95 6.70 15.04
N LYS A 145 1.75 6.11 15.08
CA LYS A 145 1.12 5.62 16.30
C LYS A 145 1.53 4.18 16.51
N TYR A 146 2.40 3.96 17.50
CA TYR A 146 2.75 2.62 17.95
C TYR A 146 1.59 1.99 18.71
N THR A 147 1.07 0.89 18.21
CA THR A 147 0.23 -0.03 18.99
C THR A 147 1.11 -0.62 20.09
N ARG A 148 0.81 -0.27 21.35
CA ARG A 148 1.48 -0.81 22.55
C ARG A 148 1.00 -2.21 22.89
#